data_AF-A0A4S2U0L2-F1
#
_entry.id   AF-A0A4S2U0L2-F1
#
_cell.length_a   1.000
_cell.length_b   1.000
_cell.length_c   1.000
_cell.angle_alpha   90.00
_cell.angle_beta   90.00
_cell.angle_gamma   90.00
#
_symmetry.space_group_name_H-M   'P 1'
#
loop_
_entity.id
_entity.type
_entity.pdbx_description
1 polymer ?
#
loop_
_entity_poly.entity_id
_entity_poly.type
_entity_poly.pdbx_seq_one_letter_code
_entity_poly.pdbx_strand_id
1 'polypeptide(L)'
;MLKVGLTGGIGAGKSEVSRMLAGYGAVLIDADRIAREVVEPGTPGLDAVVEEFGSGILTAEGTLDRPKLGSVVFADSERLAALNAIVHPL
;
A
#
# COMPACT_ATOMS: atom_id res chain seq x y z
N MET A 1 -17.04 -2.23 -18.00
CA MET A 1 -17.17 -1.38 -16.80
C MET A 1 -16.20 -0.21 -16.94
N LEU A 2 -16.68 1.03 -16.78
CA LEU A 2 -15.82 2.20 -16.77
C LEU A 2 -14.98 2.21 -15.49
N LYS A 3 -13.67 2.46 -15.59
CA LYS A 3 -12.76 2.61 -14.45
C LYS A 3 -12.33 4.08 -14.36
N VAL A 4 -12.42 4.67 -13.18
CA VAL A 4 -12.07 6.07 -12.94
C VAL A 4 -11.07 6.13 -11.78
N GLY A 5 -9.93 6.78 -11.99
CA GLY A 5 -8.94 7.00 -10.95
C GLY A 5 -9.21 8.31 -10.20
N LEU A 6 -9.46 8.23 -8.89
CA LEU A 6 -9.55 9.40 -8.02
C LEU A 6 -8.19 9.61 -7.34
N THR A 7 -7.52 10.73 -7.68
CA THR A 7 -6.20 11.09 -7.13
C THR A 7 -6.20 12.54 -6.65
N GLY A 8 -5.13 12.95 -5.97
CA GLY A 8 -4.98 14.25 -5.34
C GLY A 8 -3.98 14.22 -4.19
N GLY A 9 -3.46 15.38 -3.81
CA GLY A 9 -2.51 15.52 -2.70
C GLY A 9 -3.08 15.14 -1.32
N ILE A 10 -2.23 15.17 -0.31
CA ILE A 10 -2.64 15.06 1.09
C ILE A 10 -3.58 16.23 1.41
N GLY A 11 -4.69 15.96 2.11
CA GLY A 11 -5.68 16.99 2.47
C GLY A 11 -6.61 17.44 1.33
N ALA A 12 -6.50 16.89 0.12
CA ALA A 12 -7.31 17.30 -1.03
C ALA A 12 -8.79 16.83 -1.00
N GLY A 13 -9.23 16.19 0.08
CA GLY A 13 -10.63 15.73 0.21
C GLY A 13 -10.98 14.44 -0.58
N LYS A 14 -9.99 13.65 -1.02
CA LYS A 14 -10.22 12.40 -1.78
C LYS A 14 -11.20 11.45 -1.09
N SER A 15 -11.05 11.25 0.22
CA SER A 15 -11.91 10.37 1.01
C SER A 15 -13.37 10.83 1.03
N GLU A 16 -13.60 12.14 0.96
CA GLU A 16 -14.96 12.69 0.91
C GLU A 16 -15.57 12.51 -0.48
N VAL A 17 -14.79 12.79 -1.53
CA VAL A 17 -15.22 12.58 -2.92
C VAL A 17 -15.51 11.10 -3.20
N SER A 18 -14.66 10.18 -2.72
CA SER A 18 -14.89 8.73 -2.90
C SER A 18 -16.15 8.27 -2.18
N ARG A 19 -16.42 8.78 -0.97
CA ARG A 19 -17.64 8.52 -0.21
C ARG A 19 -18.89 9.01 -0.95
N MET A 20 -18.84 10.21 -1.52
CA MET A 20 -19.94 10.75 -2.34
C MET A 20 -20.20 9.89 -3.57
N LEU A 21 -19.15 9.52 -4.32
CA LEU A 21 -19.27 8.65 -5.49
C LEU A 21 -19.89 7.30 -5.13
N ALA A 22 -19.48 6.69 -4.01
CA ALA A 22 -20.07 5.46 -3.51
C ALA A 22 -21.56 5.63 -3.16
N GLY A 23 -21.93 6.77 -2.57
CA GLY A 23 -23.34 7.13 -2.31
C GLY A 23 -24.20 7.24 -3.57
N TYR A 24 -23.61 7.53 -4.72
CA TYR A 24 -24.27 7.51 -6.03
C TYR A 24 -24.21 6.14 -6.74
N GLY A 25 -23.76 5.09 -6.05
CA GLY A 25 -23.72 3.72 -6.57
C GLY A 25 -22.41 3.33 -7.24
N ALA A 26 -21.35 4.15 -7.15
CA ALA A 26 -20.02 3.72 -7.60
C ALA A 26 -19.46 2.64 -6.66
N VAL A 27 -18.76 1.65 -7.24
CA VAL A 27 -17.99 0.70 -6.45
C VAL A 27 -16.63 1.31 -6.13
N LEU A 28 -16.34 1.49 -4.84
CA LEU A 28 -15.07 2.03 -4.39
C LEU A 28 -14.02 0.93 -4.29
N ILE A 29 -12.92 1.11 -5.03
CA ILE A 29 -11.69 0.34 -4.88
C ILE A 29 -10.67 1.28 -4.21
N ASP A 30 -10.35 1.01 -2.95
CA ASP A 30 -9.43 1.82 -2.16
C ASP A 30 -8.02 1.21 -2.20
N ALA A 31 -7.13 1.83 -2.99
CA ALA A 31 -5.76 1.38 -3.15
C ALA A 31 -4.93 1.48 -1.86
N ASP A 32 -5.18 2.49 -1.01
CA ASP A 32 -4.44 2.65 0.25
C ASP A 32 -4.80 1.53 1.24
N ARG A 33 -6.07 1.10 1.24
CA ARG A 33 -6.52 -0.06 2.01
C ARG A 33 -5.96 -1.36 1.45
N ILE A 34 -6.06 -1.59 0.14
CA ILE A 34 -5.57 -2.82 -0.49
C ILE A 34 -4.06 -2.97 -0.29
N ALA A 35 -3.28 -1.89 -0.44
CA ALA A 35 -1.84 -1.88 -0.18
C ALA A 35 -1.47 -2.16 1.30
N ARG A 36 -2.44 -2.16 2.22
CA ARG A 36 -2.26 -2.65 3.60
C ARG A 36 -2.55 -4.14 3.70
N GLU A 37 -3.67 -4.55 3.13
CA GLU A 37 -4.17 -5.92 3.19
C GLU A 37 -3.20 -6.91 2.51
N VAL A 38 -2.60 -6.55 1.37
CA VAL A 38 -1.69 -7.45 0.63
C VAL A 38 -0.35 -7.70 1.33
N VAL A 39 -0.05 -7.00 2.42
CA VAL A 39 1.17 -7.16 3.24
C VAL A 39 0.86 -7.42 4.71
N GLU A 40 -0.36 -7.90 5.02
CA GLU A 40 -0.70 -8.36 6.37
C GLU A 40 0.03 -9.66 6.72
N PRO A 41 0.19 -10.00 8.02
CA PRO A 41 0.78 -11.26 8.44
C PRO A 41 0.13 -12.47 7.77
N GLY A 42 0.96 -13.38 7.24
CA GLY A 42 0.50 -14.59 6.55
C GLY A 42 0.12 -14.39 5.07
N THR A 43 0.34 -13.19 4.52
CA THR A 43 0.18 -12.94 3.09
C THR A 43 1.48 -13.19 2.32
N PRO A 44 1.40 -13.68 1.06
CA PRO A 44 2.58 -13.81 0.20
C PRO A 44 3.31 -12.47 -0.02
N GLY A 45 2.58 -11.34 0.04
CA GLY A 45 3.18 -10.03 -0.11
C GLY A 45 4.09 -9.66 1.07
N LEU A 46 3.69 -9.99 2.31
CA LEU A 46 4.59 -9.79 3.45
C LEU A 46 5.84 -10.66 3.34
N ASP A 47 5.69 -11.94 2.96
CA ASP A 47 6.81 -12.86 2.80
C ASP A 47 7.81 -12.35 1.76
N ALA A 48 7.33 -11.89 0.59
CA ALA A 48 8.17 -11.33 -0.46
C ALA A 48 8.89 -10.04 -0.01
N VAL A 49 8.21 -9.17 0.76
CA VAL A 49 8.84 -7.97 1.32
C VAL A 49 9.93 -8.35 2.35
N VAL A 50 9.68 -9.37 3.18
CA VAL A 50 10.67 -9.85 4.16
C VAL A 50 11.86 -10.52 3.46
N GLU A 51 11.64 -11.22 2.36
CA GLU A 51 12.70 -11.83 1.54
C GLU A 51 13.64 -10.76 0.96
N GLU A 52 13.09 -9.68 0.40
CA GLU A 52 13.86 -8.60 -0.24
C GLU A 52 14.53 -7.64 0.76
N PHE A 53 13.84 -7.27 1.84
CA PHE A 53 14.28 -6.24 2.78
C PHE A 53 14.79 -6.80 4.13
N GLY A 54 14.66 -8.11 4.34
CA GLY A 54 15.05 -8.80 5.57
C GLY A 54 14.05 -8.65 6.71
N SER A 55 14.14 -9.52 7.73
CA SER A 55 13.23 -9.52 8.89
C SER A 55 13.30 -8.25 9.76
N GLY A 56 14.29 -7.39 9.52
CA GLY A 56 14.42 -6.10 10.19
C GLY A 56 13.23 -5.18 9.96
N ILE A 57 12.46 -5.36 8.89
CA ILE A 57 11.25 -4.55 8.57
C ILE A 57 9.99 -5.00 9.31
N LEU A 58 10.08 -5.99 10.20
CA LEU A 58 8.94 -6.47 11.00
C LEU A 58 8.92 -5.83 12.39
N THR A 59 7.71 -5.67 12.93
CA THR A 59 7.48 -5.38 14.35
C THR A 59 7.68 -6.66 15.19
N ALA A 60 7.69 -6.53 16.52
CA ALA A 60 7.81 -7.68 17.43
C ALA A 60 6.65 -8.68 17.28
N GLU A 61 5.51 -8.21 16.81
CA GLU A 61 4.29 -8.98 16.55
C GLU A 61 4.28 -9.65 15.17
N GLY A 62 5.35 -9.48 14.37
CA GLY A 62 5.45 -10.07 13.03
C GLY A 62 4.66 -9.33 11.95
N THR A 63 4.24 -8.09 12.21
CA THR A 63 3.59 -7.22 11.23
C THR A 63 4.60 -6.32 10.53
N LEU A 64 4.24 -5.73 9.38
CA LEU A 64 5.11 -4.79 8.67
C LEU A 64 5.31 -3.47 9.44
N ASP A 65 6.55 -3.14 9.79
CA ASP A 65 6.94 -1.82 10.31
C ASP A 65 7.05 -0.81 9.16
N ARG A 66 5.93 -0.12 8.90
CA ARG A 66 5.81 0.86 7.80
C ARG A 66 6.76 2.05 7.95
N PRO A 67 6.91 2.71 9.11
CA PRO A 67 7.91 3.75 9.29
C PRO A 67 9.32 3.28 8.95
N LYS A 68 9.70 2.07 9.39
CA LYS A 68 11.03 1.52 9.15
C LYS A 68 11.25 1.18 7.69
N LEU A 69 10.33 0.46 7.05
CA LEU A 69 10.40 0.20 5.60
C LEU A 69 10.46 1.52 4.83
N GLY A 70 9.62 2.50 5.19
CA GLY A 70 9.61 3.84 4.61
C GLY A 70 10.97 4.53 4.66
N SER A 71 11.67 4.47 5.80
CA SER A 71 13.01 5.05 5.94
C SER A 71 14.05 4.42 5.00
N VAL A 72 13.87 3.15 4.63
CA VAL A 72 14.75 2.43 3.70
C VAL A 72 14.39 2.78 2.25
N VAL A 73 13.12 2.66 1.88
CA VAL A 73 12.70 2.80 0.48
C VAL A 73 12.64 4.25 0.01
N PHE A 74 12.34 5.22 0.89
CA PHE A 74 12.33 6.63 0.48
C PHE A 74 13.73 7.27 0.47
N ALA A 75 14.75 6.59 1.02
CA ALA A 75 16.13 7.02 0.94
C ALA A 75 16.86 6.53 -0.33
N ASP A 76 16.30 5.53 -1.03
CA ASP A 76 16.92 4.86 -2.17
C ASP A 76 15.88 4.51 -3.24
N SER A 77 16.01 5.12 -4.43
CA SER A 77 15.09 4.91 -5.53
C SER A 77 15.06 3.48 -6.07
N GLU A 78 16.17 2.74 -6.00
CA GLU A 78 16.20 1.33 -6.42
C GLU A 78 15.43 0.46 -5.42
N ARG A 79 15.57 0.73 -4.13
CA ARG A 79 14.78 0.07 -3.06
C ARG A 79 13.30 0.36 -3.20
N LEU A 80 12.92 1.60 -3.54
CA LEU A 80 11.52 1.93 -3.83
C LEU A 80 10.98 1.17 -5.04
N ALA A 81 11.78 1.06 -6.10
CA ALA A 81 11.40 0.30 -7.28
C ALA A 81 11.21 -1.19 -6.97
N ALA A 82 12.09 -1.78 -6.16
CA ALA A 82 11.97 -3.17 -5.70
C ALA A 82 10.67 -3.39 -4.90
N LEU A 83 10.34 -2.50 -3.95
CA LEU A 83 9.09 -2.58 -3.19
C LEU A 83 7.87 -2.50 -4.12
N ASN A 84 7.87 -1.55 -5.07
CA ASN A 84 6.78 -1.39 -6.01
C ASN A 84 6.61 -2.61 -6.93
N ALA A 85 7.70 -3.27 -7.33
CA ALA A 85 7.65 -4.48 -8.14
C ALA A 85 7.00 -5.66 -7.39
N ILE A 86 7.13 -5.69 -6.06
CA ILE A 86 6.46 -6.70 -5.21
C ILE A 86 4.99 -6.34 -4.99
N VAL A 87 4.67 -5.09 -4.66
CA VAL A 87 3.34 -4.69 -4.20
C VAL A 87 2.35 -4.47 -5.35
N HIS A 88 2.76 -3.88 -6.47
CA HIS A 88 1.84 -3.53 -7.55
C HIS A 88 1.12 -4.71 -8.23
N PRO A 89 1.73 -5.92 -8.35
CA PRO A 89 1.05 -7.08 -8.91
C PRO A 89 0.04 -7.78 -7.97
N LEU A 90 0.01 -7.41 -6.68
CA LEU A 90 -0.80 -8.08 -5.64
C LEU A 90 -2.20 -7.50 -5.48
#